data_AF-A0A6B2DP59-F1
#
_entry.id   AF-A0A6B2DP59-F1
#
_cell.length_a   1.000
_cell.length_b   1.000
_cell.length_c   1.000
_cell.angle_alpha   90.00
_cell.angle_beta   90.00
_cell.angle_gamma   90.00
#
_symmetry.space_group_name_H-M   'P 1'
#
loop_
_entity.id
_entity.type
_entity.pdbx_description
1 polymer ?
#
loop_
_entity_poly.entity_id
_entity_poly.type
_entity_poly.pdbx_seq_one_letter_code
_entity_poly.pdbx_strand_id
1 'polypeptide(L)' 'MTWARHSGSSSAHDEDSRMGVLRAEEAERLAAEHCRALVTVAGHSASARECTELLDMLGLDAGLWRER' A
#
# COMPACT_ATOMS: atom_id res chain seq x y z
N MET A 1 9.26 -41.98 10.23
CA MET A 1 8.96 -41.07 9.09
C MET A 1 9.83 -39.84 9.25
N THR A 2 10.91 -39.75 8.48
CA THR A 2 11.82 -38.60 8.52
C THR A 2 11.41 -37.62 7.43
N TRP A 3 10.79 -36.48 7.78
CA TRP A 3 10.64 -35.38 6.84
C TRP A 3 11.99 -34.68 6.69
N ALA A 4 12.71 -35.01 5.63
CA ALA A 4 13.83 -34.23 5.16
C ALA A 4 13.29 -32.90 4.62
N ARG A 5 13.50 -31.81 5.36
CA ARG A 5 13.40 -30.45 4.82
C ARG A 5 14.64 -30.22 3.97
N HIS A 6 14.53 -30.50 2.68
CA HIS A 6 15.56 -30.11 1.72
C HIS A 6 15.52 -28.59 1.55
N SER A 7 16.52 -27.92 2.13
CA SER A 7 16.84 -26.53 1.88
C SER A 7 17.33 -26.38 0.43
N GLY A 8 16.46 -25.97 -0.47
CA GLY A 8 16.80 -25.54 -1.83
C GLY A 8 16.87 -24.02 -1.90
N SER A 9 18.01 -23.47 -1.49
CA SER A 9 18.31 -22.03 -1.32
C SER A 9 18.16 -21.14 -2.58
N SER A 10 17.80 -21.69 -3.75
CA SER A 10 17.61 -20.91 -4.98
C SER A 10 16.16 -20.50 -5.20
N SER A 11 15.19 -21.38 -4.86
CA SER A 11 13.78 -21.06 -5.10
C SER A 11 13.25 -20.05 -4.08
N ALA A 12 13.75 -20.05 -2.85
CA ALA A 12 13.33 -19.07 -1.85
C ALA A 12 13.71 -17.63 -2.26
N HIS A 13 14.89 -17.45 -2.86
CA HIS A 13 15.35 -16.14 -3.31
C HIS A 13 14.61 -15.66 -4.58
N ASP A 14 14.30 -16.57 -5.52
CA ASP A 14 13.49 -16.28 -6.69
C ASP A 14 12.02 -15.99 -6.33
N GLU A 15 11.45 -16.73 -5.37
CA GLU A 15 10.09 -16.50 -4.87
C GLU A 15 10.00 -15.19 -4.07
N ASP A 16 10.98 -14.86 -3.24
CA ASP A 16 11.05 -13.54 -2.56
C ASP A 16 11.19 -12.40 -3.58
N SER A 17 11.94 -12.60 -4.66
CA SER A 17 12.09 -11.61 -5.73
C SER A 17 10.79 -11.41 -6.51
N ARG A 18 10.08 -12.50 -6.85
CA ARG A 18 8.74 -12.44 -7.48
C ARG A 18 7.70 -11.82 -6.57
N MET A 19 7.70 -12.20 -5.29
CA MET A 19 6.83 -11.59 -4.28
C MET A 19 7.15 -10.12 -4.06
N GLY A 20 8.42 -9.72 -4.18
CA GLY A 20 8.86 -8.33 -4.15
C GLY A 20 8.28 -7.52 -5.30
N VAL A 21 8.34 -8.04 -6.53
CA VAL A 21 7.73 -7.41 -7.71
C VAL A 21 6.21 -7.29 -7.55
N LEU A 22 5.54 -8.37 -7.15
CA LEU A 22 4.09 -8.36 -6.92
C LEU A 22 3.67 -7.36 -5.82
N ARG A 23 4.48 -7.23 -4.75
CA ARG A 23 4.24 -6.23 -3.70
C ARG A 23 4.47 -4.81 -4.18
N ALA A 24 5.44 -4.57 -5.06
CA ALA A 24 5.68 -3.26 -5.66
C ALA A 24 4.53 -2.85 -6.59
N GLU A 25 4.09 -3.76 -7.46
CA GLU A 25 2.93 -3.54 -8.35
C GLU A 25 1.65 -3.27 -7.55
N GLU A 26 1.42 -4.03 -6.47
CA GLU A 26 0.28 -3.80 -5.59
C GLU A 26 0.38 -2.47 -4.84
N ALA A 27 1.58 -2.08 -4.40
CA ALA A 27 1.80 -0.78 -3.76
C ALA A 27 1.51 0.39 -4.72
N GLU A 28 1.86 0.27 -6.00
CA GLU A 28 1.52 1.27 -7.02
C GLU A 28 0.01 1.35 -7.27
N ARG A 29 -0.67 0.20 -7.33
CA ARG A 29 -2.13 0.14 -7.48
C ARG A 29 -2.85 0.77 -6.29
N LEU A 30 -2.41 0.42 -5.07
CA LEU A 30 -2.93 0.98 -3.84
C LEU A 30 -2.66 2.48 -3.73
N ALA A 31 -1.48 2.95 -4.17
CA ALA A 31 -1.16 4.37 -4.21
C ALA A 31 -2.10 5.14 -5.16
N ALA A 32 -2.39 4.58 -6.34
CA ALA A 32 -3.34 5.19 -7.28
C ALA A 32 -4.77 5.25 -6.70
N GLU A 33 -5.20 4.21 -5.98
CA GLU A 33 -6.51 4.17 -5.32
C GLU A 33 -6.58 5.14 -4.14
N HIS A 34 -5.54 5.17 -3.30
CA HIS A 34 -5.37 6.17 -2.24
C HIS A 34 -5.47 7.58 -2.81
N CYS A 35 -4.84 7.83 -3.96
CA CYS A 35 -4.90 9.13 -4.60
C CYS A 35 -6.35 9.54 -4.95
N ARG A 36 -7.15 8.60 -5.45
CA ARG A 36 -8.57 8.85 -5.77
C ARG A 36 -9.41 9.05 -4.52
N ALA A 37 -9.17 8.27 -3.47
CA ALA A 37 -9.87 8.38 -2.20
C ALA A 37 -9.66 9.75 -1.55
N LEU A 38 -8.43 10.25 -1.54
CA LEU A 38 -8.07 11.56 -1.00
C LEU A 38 -8.75 12.73 -1.76
N VAL A 39 -8.80 12.68 -3.09
CA VAL A 39 -9.57 13.68 -3.89
C VAL A 39 -11.06 13.61 -3.58
N THR A 40 -11.59 12.40 -3.42
CA THR A 40 -13.00 12.18 -3.11
C THR A 40 -13.36 12.76 -1.75
N VAL A 41 -12.56 12.46 -0.71
CA VAL A 41 -12.78 12.99 0.64
C VAL A 41 -12.66 14.52 0.66
N ALA A 42 -11.66 15.08 -0.03
CA ALA A 42 -11.50 16.53 -0.14
C ALA A 42 -12.72 17.20 -0.81
N GLY A 43 -13.29 16.57 -1.85
CA GLY A 43 -14.47 17.08 -2.55
C GLY A 43 -15.78 16.98 -1.76
N HIS A 44 -15.85 16.08 -0.77
CA HIS A 44 -17.03 15.88 0.06
C HIS A 44 -16.94 16.50 1.47
N SER A 45 -15.74 16.88 1.92
CA SER A 45 -15.56 17.58 3.18
C SER A 45 -16.05 19.03 3.12
N ALA A 46 -16.71 19.51 4.17
CA ALA A 46 -17.12 20.91 4.31
C ALA A 46 -16.02 21.80 4.90
N SER A 47 -14.97 21.21 5.50
CA SER A 47 -13.84 21.95 6.06
C SER A 47 -12.54 21.16 5.99
N ALA A 48 -11.40 21.87 6.01
CA ALA A 48 -10.08 21.23 6.05
C ALA A 48 -9.89 20.35 7.30
N ARG A 49 -10.48 20.72 8.44
CA ARG A 49 -10.41 19.93 9.68
C ARG A 49 -11.17 18.62 9.55
N GLU A 50 -12.39 18.68 9.04
CA GLU A 50 -13.22 17.50 8.78
C GLU A 50 -12.57 16.58 7.74
N CYS A 51 -11.97 17.14 6.69
CA CYS A 51 -11.20 16.38 5.71
C CYS A 51 -10.08 15.59 6.40
N THR A 52 -9.27 16.24 7.24
CA THR A 52 -8.19 15.55 7.98
C THR A 52 -8.73 14.45 8.90
N GLU A 53 -9.81 14.72 9.65
CA GLU A 53 -10.44 13.72 10.52
C GLU A 53 -10.95 12.50 9.73
N LEU A 54 -11.56 12.73 8.57
CA LEU A 54 -12.03 11.66 7.68
C LEU A 54 -10.86 10.85 7.10
N LEU A 55 -9.77 11.51 6.70
CA LEU A 55 -8.59 10.86 6.17
C LEU A 55 -7.89 10.01 7.24
N ASP A 56 -7.78 10.52 8.47
CA ASP A 56 -7.22 9.78 9.62
C ASP A 56 -8.04 8.51 9.92
N MET A 57 -9.38 8.60 9.91
CA MET A 57 -10.25 7.44 10.12
C MET A 57 -10.10 6.38 9.03
N LEU A 58 -9.78 6.80 7.81
CA LEU A 58 -9.55 5.90 6.66
C LEU A 58 -8.11 5.40 6.58
N GLY A 59 -7.22 5.87 7.45
CA GLY A 59 -5.78 5.55 7.39
C GLY A 59 -5.10 6.11 6.15
N LEU A 60 -5.64 7.17 5.56
CA LEU A 60 -5.12 7.81 4.37
C LEU A 60 -4.20 8.98 4.76
N ASP A 61 -2.92 8.87 4.43
CA ASP A 61 -1.96 9.93 4.74
C ASP A 61 -1.96 11.03 3.66
N ALA A 62 -2.42 12.22 4.02
CA ALA A 62 -2.34 13.40 3.16
C ALA A 62 -0.91 13.94 3.01
N GLY A 63 0.03 13.54 3.89
CA GLY A 63 1.43 13.96 3.86
C GLY A 63 2.15 13.56 2.56
N LEU A 64 1.79 12.40 2.01
CA LEU A 64 2.34 11.87 0.75
C LEU A 64 1.97 12.71 -0.49
N TRP A 65 0.98 13.59 -0.39
CA TRP A 65 0.60 14.51 -1.48
C TRP A 65 1.46 15.75 -1.55
N ARG A 66 2.13 16.11 -0.46
CA ARG A 66 2.83 17.39 -0.34
C ARG A 66 4.26 17.34 -0.92
N GLU A 67 4.76 16.15 -1.24
CA GLU A 67 6.12 15.91 -1.73
C GLU A 67 6.22 15.54 -3.23
N ARG A 68 5.13 15.68 -4.00
CA ARG A 68 5.15 15.50 -5.46
C ARG A 68 5.18 16.82 -6.23
#